data_AF-A0A3N7GBW6-F1
#
_entry.id   AF-A0A3N7GBW6-F1
#
_cell.length_a   1.000
_cell.length_b   1.000
_cell.length_c   1.000
_cell.angle_alpha   90.00
_cell.angle_beta   90.00
_cell.angle_gamma   90.00
#
_symmetry.space_group_name_H-M   'P 1'
#
loop_
_entity.id
_entity.type
_entity.pdbx_description
1 polymer ?
#
loop_
_entity_poly.entity_id
_entity_poly.type
_entity_poly.pdbx_seq_one_letter_code
_entity_poly.pdbx_strand_id
1 'polypeptide(L)'
;MDIMAAFDDAIQDGADMISLSVGGPVSDSFNDAIAIGSFHAMKKGILTSCAAGNEGPALASVGNVAPWILTVGASGMDRQFRTPLTIGNSIKTSGISVNTFTPKARMYPLTSAAQAWNDSVQMPDAAGYCFVETLDKNKVKGKIVLCKGGSDSDIKEMGGVGMIVASDDSLDTGFTLVLPAAIVNSERGA
;
A
#
# COMPACT_ATOMS: atom_id res chain seq x y z
N MET A 1 -2.00 -4.23 26.60
CA MET A 1 -2.75 -3.70 27.75
C MET A 1 -3.28 -2.29 27.49
N ASP A 2 -2.63 -1.50 26.63
CA ASP A 2 -3.01 -0.09 26.39
C ASP A 2 -4.40 0.11 25.79
N ILE A 3 -4.88 -0.81 24.93
CA ILE A 3 -6.22 -0.72 24.33
C ILE A 3 -7.33 -0.74 25.41
N MET A 4 -7.22 -1.61 26.41
CA MET A 4 -8.25 -1.70 27.45
C MET A 4 -8.26 -0.45 28.35
N ALA A 5 -7.08 0.10 28.66
CA ALA A 5 -6.99 1.35 29.40
C ALA A 5 -7.63 2.51 28.62
N ALA A 6 -7.38 2.61 27.31
CA ALA A 6 -8.00 3.62 26.46
C ALA A 6 -9.54 3.50 26.40
N PHE A 7 -10.08 2.28 26.43
CA PHE A 7 -11.53 2.09 26.55
C PHE A 7 -12.07 2.56 27.90
N ASP A 8 -11.38 2.25 29.01
CA ASP A 8 -11.80 2.68 30.34
C ASP A 8 -11.83 4.21 30.44
N ASP A 9 -10.77 4.88 30.00
CA ASP A 9 -10.68 6.34 29.96
C ASP A 9 -11.75 6.94 29.05
N ALA A 10 -11.92 6.43 27.82
CA ALA A 10 -12.92 6.96 26.88
C ALA A 10 -14.36 6.82 27.40
N ILE A 11 -14.66 5.74 28.13
CA ILE A 11 -15.96 5.53 28.76
C ILE A 11 -16.15 6.51 29.93
N GLN A 12 -15.12 6.70 30.76
CA GLN A 12 -15.17 7.63 31.91
C GLN A 12 -15.27 9.09 31.48
N ASP A 13 -14.60 9.46 30.40
CA ASP A 13 -14.65 10.79 29.79
C ASP A 13 -16.00 11.08 29.10
N GLY A 14 -16.85 10.06 28.95
CA GLY A 14 -18.21 10.21 28.41
C GLY A 14 -18.24 10.31 26.88
N ALA A 15 -17.36 9.59 26.17
CA ALA A 15 -17.41 9.53 24.71
C ALA A 15 -18.75 8.98 24.20
N ASP A 16 -19.33 9.61 23.17
CA ASP A 16 -20.57 9.14 22.55
C ASP A 16 -20.37 7.95 21.60
N MET A 17 -19.17 7.84 21.03
CA MET A 17 -18.76 6.77 20.10
C MET A 17 -17.24 6.59 20.15
N ILE A 18 -16.79 5.36 19.91
CA ILE A 18 -15.38 5.02 19.78
C ILE A 18 -15.11 4.59 18.33
N SER A 19 -14.09 5.19 17.72
CA SER A 19 -13.58 4.78 16.40
C SER A 19 -12.21 4.15 16.57
N LEU A 20 -12.06 2.92 16.08
CA LEU A 20 -10.88 2.11 16.30
C LEU A 20 -10.38 1.50 14.98
N SER A 21 -9.37 2.14 14.38
CA SER A 21 -8.72 1.64 13.15
C SER A 21 -7.50 0.77 13.45
N VAL A 22 -7.64 -0.13 14.42
CA VAL A 22 -6.66 -1.17 14.74
C VAL A 22 -7.36 -2.51 14.90
N GLY A 23 -6.59 -3.59 14.81
CA GLY A 23 -7.08 -4.95 14.97
C GLY A 23 -5.92 -5.90 15.19
N GLY A 24 -6.26 -7.15 15.48
CA GLY A 24 -5.31 -8.24 15.58
C GLY A 24 -5.86 -9.51 14.93
N PRO A 25 -5.09 -10.61 14.96
CA PRO A 25 -5.58 -11.91 14.56
C PRO A 25 -6.88 -12.27 15.30
N VAL A 26 -7.81 -12.94 14.62
CA VAL A 26 -9.06 -13.38 15.24
C VAL A 26 -8.75 -14.31 16.41
N SER A 27 -9.22 -13.96 17.60
CA SER A 27 -9.15 -14.78 18.80
C SER A 27 -10.51 -14.91 19.47
N ASP A 28 -10.60 -15.76 20.48
CA ASP A 28 -11.76 -15.81 21.36
C ASP A 28 -12.05 -14.43 21.96
N SER A 29 -13.32 -14.04 21.99
CA SER A 29 -13.73 -12.69 22.41
C SER A 29 -13.42 -12.37 23.88
N PHE A 30 -13.23 -13.37 24.74
CA PHE A 30 -12.82 -13.16 26.14
C PHE A 30 -11.32 -13.00 26.31
N ASN A 31 -10.54 -13.17 25.24
CA ASN A 31 -9.10 -12.96 25.22
C ASN A 31 -8.68 -11.86 24.22
N ASP A 32 -9.65 -11.11 23.70
CA ASP A 32 -9.44 -10.00 22.78
C ASP A 32 -9.70 -8.67 23.52
N ALA A 33 -8.67 -7.84 23.63
CA ALA A 33 -8.74 -6.56 24.33
C ALA A 33 -9.77 -5.59 23.71
N ILE A 34 -9.93 -5.62 22.38
CA ILE A 34 -10.91 -4.79 21.65
C ILE A 34 -12.32 -5.31 21.93
N ALA A 35 -12.54 -6.63 21.88
CA ALA A 35 -13.82 -7.24 22.19
C ALA A 35 -14.26 -6.95 23.63
N ILE A 36 -13.37 -7.09 24.60
CA ILE A 36 -13.65 -6.78 26.02
C ILE A 36 -13.95 -5.29 26.20
N GLY A 37 -13.08 -4.41 25.72
CA GLY A 37 -13.27 -2.96 25.86
C GLY A 37 -14.56 -2.46 25.21
N SER A 38 -14.82 -2.88 23.97
CA SER A 38 -16.05 -2.54 23.24
C SER A 38 -17.31 -3.11 23.89
N PHE A 39 -17.24 -4.25 24.57
CA PHE A 39 -18.36 -4.78 25.33
C PHE A 39 -18.73 -3.88 26.52
N HIS A 40 -17.72 -3.40 27.24
CA HIS A 40 -17.92 -2.45 28.33
C HIS A 40 -18.45 -1.10 27.84
N ALA A 41 -17.97 -0.62 26.69
CA ALA A 41 -18.50 0.57 26.02
C ALA A 41 -19.98 0.39 25.61
N MET A 42 -20.31 -0.74 24.98
CA MET A 42 -21.68 -1.06 24.56
C MET A 42 -22.65 -1.10 25.75
N LYS A 43 -22.23 -1.63 26.91
CA LYS A 43 -23.03 -1.59 28.15
C LYS A 43 -23.36 -0.17 28.64
N LYS A 44 -22.58 0.82 28.24
CA LYS A 44 -22.81 2.24 28.54
C LYS A 44 -23.51 2.99 27.40
N GLY A 45 -23.94 2.28 26.35
CA GLY A 45 -24.59 2.87 25.18
C GLY A 45 -23.61 3.48 24.17
N ILE A 46 -22.32 3.17 24.28
CA ILE A 46 -21.26 3.73 23.41
C ILE A 46 -20.95 2.73 22.30
N LEU A 47 -21.26 3.10 21.06
CA LEU A 47 -20.97 2.27 19.88
C LEU A 47 -19.46 2.28 19.57
N THR A 48 -18.90 1.11 19.27
CA THR A 48 -17.52 0.98 18.78
C THR A 48 -17.53 0.60 17.29
N SER A 49 -16.92 1.44 16.45
CA SER A 49 -16.69 1.19 15.04
C SER A 49 -15.25 0.74 14.81
N CYS A 50 -15.06 -0.47 14.26
CA CYS A 50 -13.75 -1.06 14.02
C CYS A 50 -13.51 -1.39 12.55
N ALA A 51 -12.26 -1.29 12.09
CA ALA A 51 -11.86 -1.76 10.77
C ALA A 51 -11.92 -3.30 10.66
N ALA A 52 -12.32 -3.85 9.52
CA ALA A 52 -12.35 -5.29 9.27
C ALA A 52 -10.97 -5.94 9.08
N GLY A 53 -9.91 -5.16 8.86
CA GLY A 53 -8.58 -5.64 8.49
C GLY A 53 -8.29 -5.48 7.00
N ASN A 54 -7.02 -5.66 6.62
CA ASN A 54 -6.51 -5.51 5.24
C ASN A 54 -5.93 -6.82 4.68
N GLU A 55 -6.18 -7.95 5.35
CA GLU A 55 -5.66 -9.28 5.04
C GLU A 55 -6.50 -10.04 4.00
N GLY A 56 -7.47 -9.37 3.38
CA GLY A 56 -8.23 -9.91 2.25
C GLY A 56 -7.35 -10.17 1.01
N PRO A 57 -7.91 -10.74 -0.08
CA PRO A 57 -9.33 -11.03 -0.30
C PRO A 57 -9.74 -12.47 0.07
N ALA A 58 -8.85 -13.25 0.71
CA ALA A 58 -9.14 -14.63 1.08
C ALA A 58 -10.32 -14.70 2.06
N LEU A 59 -11.08 -15.80 1.98
CA LEU A 59 -12.18 -16.07 2.91
C LEU A 59 -11.66 -16.13 4.36
N ALA A 60 -12.51 -15.74 5.31
CA ALA A 60 -12.21 -15.75 6.75
C ALA A 60 -11.00 -14.88 7.18
N SER A 61 -10.76 -13.77 6.47
CA SER A 61 -9.72 -12.78 6.80
C SER A 61 -10.20 -11.61 7.68
N VAL A 62 -11.50 -11.52 7.99
CA VAL A 62 -12.09 -10.42 8.78
C VAL A 62 -11.67 -10.51 10.24
N GLY A 63 -11.11 -9.42 10.79
CA GLY A 63 -10.86 -9.20 12.21
C GLY A 63 -12.03 -8.52 12.94
N ASN A 64 -11.84 -8.21 14.23
CA ASN A 64 -12.84 -7.48 15.04
C ASN A 64 -14.25 -8.10 14.97
N VAL A 65 -14.36 -9.41 15.20
CA VAL A 65 -15.57 -10.21 14.91
C VAL A 65 -16.60 -10.25 16.03
N ALA A 66 -16.38 -9.54 17.14
CA ALA A 66 -17.30 -9.58 18.27
C ALA A 66 -18.67 -9.00 17.88
N PRO A 67 -19.80 -9.65 18.21
CA PRO A 67 -21.13 -9.27 17.68
C PRO A 67 -21.62 -7.87 18.03
N TRP A 68 -21.03 -7.22 19.03
CA TRP A 68 -21.36 -5.87 19.49
C TRP A 68 -20.50 -4.78 18.87
N ILE A 69 -19.57 -5.14 17.98
CA ILE A 69 -18.74 -4.20 17.23
C ILE A 69 -19.39 -3.93 15.86
N LEU A 70 -19.39 -2.68 15.44
CA LEU A 70 -19.65 -2.33 14.05
C LEU A 70 -18.36 -2.53 13.24
N THR A 71 -18.25 -3.66 12.55
CA THR A 71 -17.06 -4.02 11.76
C THR A 71 -17.20 -3.54 10.32
N VAL A 72 -16.26 -2.72 9.87
CA VAL A 72 -16.38 -1.93 8.62
C VAL A 72 -15.35 -2.39 7.59
N GLY A 73 -15.84 -2.81 6.41
CA GLY A 73 -15.01 -3.10 5.24
C GLY A 73 -14.69 -1.84 4.40
N ALA A 74 -13.61 -1.89 3.62
CA ALA A 74 -13.20 -0.81 2.73
C ALA A 74 -13.82 -0.97 1.33
N SER A 75 -14.10 0.17 0.67
CA SER A 75 -14.57 0.21 -0.71
C SER A 75 -14.02 1.44 -1.43
N GLY A 76 -14.03 1.40 -2.78
CA GLY A 76 -13.65 2.53 -3.62
C GLY A 76 -14.76 3.57 -3.78
N MET A 77 -14.38 4.75 -4.26
CA MET A 77 -15.31 5.81 -4.71
C MET A 77 -15.11 6.09 -6.20
N ASP A 78 -15.97 6.93 -6.78
CA ASP A 78 -15.88 7.36 -8.19
C ASP A 78 -14.56 8.06 -8.52
N ARG A 79 -13.99 8.81 -7.57
CA ARG A 79 -12.70 9.48 -7.68
C ARG A 79 -11.54 8.48 -7.57
N GLN A 80 -10.65 8.53 -8.56
CA GLN A 80 -9.41 7.75 -8.59
C GLN A 80 -8.18 8.64 -8.80
N PHE A 81 -7.12 8.38 -8.04
CA PHE A 81 -5.82 9.00 -8.28
C PHE A 81 -5.14 8.33 -9.46
N ARG A 82 -4.88 9.11 -10.51
CA ARG A 82 -4.26 8.64 -11.75
C ARG A 82 -3.02 9.46 -12.04
N THR A 83 -1.97 8.76 -12.46
CA THR A 83 -0.69 9.36 -12.86
C THR A 83 -0.53 9.17 -14.36
N PRO A 84 -0.68 10.23 -15.17
CA PRO A 84 -0.49 10.17 -16.61
C PRO A 84 0.98 9.89 -16.95
N LEU A 85 1.19 9.02 -17.93
CA LEU A 85 2.49 8.64 -18.44
C LEU A 85 2.54 8.92 -19.94
N THR A 86 3.61 9.57 -20.38
CA THR A 86 3.93 9.72 -21.80
C THR A 86 5.24 9.01 -22.07
N ILE A 87 5.22 8.04 -22.99
CA ILE A 87 6.40 7.24 -23.38
C ILE A 87 6.81 7.68 -24.79
N GLY A 88 8.11 7.57 -25.12
CA GLY A 88 8.78 8.21 -26.28
C GLY A 88 8.13 8.09 -27.67
N ASN A 89 7.16 7.21 -27.87
CA ASN A 89 6.37 7.06 -29.11
C ASN A 89 5.02 7.81 -29.06
N SER A 90 4.88 8.84 -28.22
CA SER A 90 3.60 9.52 -27.95
C SER A 90 2.49 8.61 -27.40
N ILE A 91 2.86 7.42 -26.92
CA ILE A 91 1.93 6.53 -26.22
C ILE A 91 1.59 7.21 -24.90
N LYS A 92 0.30 7.53 -24.76
CA LYS A 92 -0.28 8.07 -23.54
C LYS A 92 -0.98 6.95 -22.81
N THR A 93 -0.49 6.63 -21.63
CA THR A 93 -1.12 5.70 -20.71
C THR A 93 -1.28 6.36 -19.35
N SER A 94 -1.92 5.68 -18.42
CA SER A 94 -2.08 6.17 -17.05
C SER A 94 -1.93 5.00 -16.10
N GLY A 95 -1.05 5.17 -15.12
CA GLY A 95 -1.00 4.32 -13.95
C GLY A 95 -1.78 4.91 -12.79
N ILE A 96 -1.72 4.22 -11.65
CA ILE A 96 -2.28 4.62 -10.37
C ILE A 96 -1.12 4.90 -9.41
N SER A 97 -1.14 6.08 -8.80
CA SER A 97 -0.29 6.47 -7.68
C SER A 97 -0.74 7.84 -7.17
N VAL A 98 -0.30 8.20 -5.97
CA VAL A 98 -0.40 9.57 -5.45
C VAL A 98 0.92 10.27 -5.76
N ASN A 99 1.08 10.72 -7.00
CA ASN A 99 2.30 11.38 -7.47
C ASN A 99 2.23 12.89 -7.21
N THR A 100 2.92 13.37 -6.18
CA THR A 100 2.95 14.80 -5.78
C THR A 100 4.11 15.59 -6.38
N PHE A 101 4.99 14.92 -7.14
CA PHE A 101 6.15 15.55 -7.75
C PHE A 101 5.75 16.43 -8.94
N THR A 102 6.34 17.62 -9.03
CA THR A 102 6.16 18.49 -10.19
C THR A 102 6.97 17.94 -11.37
N PRO A 103 6.31 17.52 -12.46
CA PRO A 103 7.03 17.05 -13.64
C PRO A 103 7.82 18.22 -14.23
N LYS A 104 9.14 18.08 -14.30
CA LYS A 104 9.93 18.89 -15.23
C LYS A 104 9.49 18.46 -16.64
N ALA A 105 9.19 19.39 -17.53
CA ALA A 105 8.76 19.11 -18.91
C ALA A 105 9.94 18.55 -19.74
N ARG A 106 10.41 17.35 -19.37
CA ARG A 106 11.58 16.67 -19.90
C ARG A 106 11.34 15.17 -19.88
N MET A 107 11.73 14.51 -20.96
CA MET A 107 11.79 13.05 -21.05
C MET A 107 13.08 12.53 -20.41
N TYR A 108 12.97 11.39 -19.72
CA TYR A 108 14.09 10.66 -19.15
C TYR A 108 14.27 9.33 -19.87
N PRO A 109 15.50 8.80 -19.99
CA PRO A 109 15.71 7.46 -20.52
C PRO A 109 14.98 6.42 -19.65
N LEU A 110 14.45 5.40 -20.29
CA LEU A 110 13.80 4.25 -19.64
C LEU A 110 14.77 3.05 -19.63
N THR A 111 14.81 2.30 -18.54
CA THR A 111 15.47 0.99 -18.45
C THR A 111 14.53 0.03 -17.75
N SER A 112 14.56 -1.26 -18.08
CA SER A 112 13.90 -2.27 -17.25
C SER A 112 14.82 -2.77 -16.15
N ALA A 113 14.26 -3.32 -15.08
CA ALA A 113 15.00 -4.03 -14.04
C ALA A 113 15.82 -5.20 -14.62
N ALA A 114 15.28 -5.91 -15.62
CA ALA A 114 16.03 -6.95 -16.33
C ALA A 114 17.25 -6.39 -17.09
N GLN A 115 17.13 -5.23 -17.74
CA GLN A 115 18.27 -4.57 -18.40
C GLN A 115 19.27 -3.99 -17.40
N ALA A 116 18.78 -3.55 -16.24
CA ALA A 116 19.59 -2.99 -15.17
C ALA A 116 20.13 -4.06 -14.20
N TRP A 117 19.96 -5.35 -14.50
CA TRP A 117 20.38 -6.45 -13.64
C TRP A 117 21.87 -6.39 -13.30
N ASN A 118 22.20 -6.69 -12.04
CA ASN A 118 23.57 -6.90 -11.59
C ASN A 118 23.96 -8.36 -11.82
N ASP A 119 24.82 -8.60 -12.82
CA ASP A 119 25.24 -9.95 -13.24
C ASP A 119 25.99 -10.73 -12.14
N SER A 120 26.43 -10.06 -11.07
CA SER A 120 27.05 -10.71 -9.89
C SER A 120 26.04 -11.34 -8.94
N VAL A 121 24.74 -11.04 -9.09
CA VAL A 121 23.68 -11.50 -8.18
C VAL A 121 23.18 -12.87 -8.60
N GLN A 122 23.26 -13.84 -7.69
CA GLN A 122 22.83 -15.23 -7.91
C GLN A 122 21.38 -15.45 -7.45
N MET A 123 20.46 -14.65 -7.99
CA MET A 123 19.02 -14.73 -7.71
C MET A 123 18.20 -14.55 -9.00
N PRO A 124 18.22 -15.51 -9.94
CA PRO A 124 17.61 -15.34 -11.25
C PRO A 124 16.10 -15.07 -11.20
N ASP A 125 15.40 -15.57 -10.17
CA ASP A 125 13.96 -15.35 -9.98
C ASP A 125 13.61 -13.90 -9.63
N ALA A 126 14.58 -13.11 -9.17
CA ALA A 126 14.43 -11.68 -8.94
C ALA A 126 14.60 -10.84 -10.22
N ALA A 127 14.93 -11.47 -11.36
CA ALA A 127 15.09 -10.75 -12.62
C ALA A 127 13.76 -10.07 -13.02
N GLY A 128 13.81 -8.75 -13.19
CA GLY A 128 12.62 -7.93 -13.47
C GLY A 128 12.04 -7.24 -12.24
N TYR A 129 12.45 -7.61 -11.03
CA TYR A 129 12.12 -6.89 -9.79
C TYR A 129 13.24 -5.91 -9.41
N CYS A 130 12.84 -4.84 -8.74
CA CYS A 130 13.74 -3.81 -8.22
C CYS A 130 13.97 -4.02 -6.72
N PHE A 131 14.45 -5.21 -6.35
CA PHE A 131 14.80 -5.53 -4.97
C PHE A 131 16.15 -4.91 -4.58
N VAL A 132 16.36 -4.83 -3.27
CA VAL A 132 17.60 -4.36 -2.67
C VAL A 132 18.77 -5.14 -3.26
N GLU A 133 19.82 -4.43 -3.67
CA GLU A 133 21.09 -4.99 -4.17
C GLU A 133 21.02 -5.84 -5.46
N THR A 134 19.87 -5.90 -6.16
CA THR A 134 19.75 -6.69 -7.41
C THR A 134 20.12 -5.94 -8.69
N LEU A 135 20.22 -4.62 -8.64
CA LEU A 135 20.44 -3.76 -9.81
C LEU A 135 21.84 -3.14 -9.83
N ASP A 136 22.37 -2.94 -11.03
CA ASP A 136 23.59 -2.17 -11.26
C ASP A 136 23.27 -0.67 -11.26
N LYS A 137 23.86 0.05 -10.29
CA LYS A 137 23.72 1.50 -10.14
C LYS A 137 24.01 2.28 -11.41
N ASN A 138 25.00 1.88 -12.20
CA ASN A 138 25.36 2.57 -13.45
C ASN A 138 24.28 2.40 -14.53
N LYS A 139 23.55 1.29 -14.48
CA LYS A 139 22.43 1.03 -15.39
C LYS A 139 21.15 1.77 -14.96
N VAL A 140 21.00 2.13 -13.67
CA VAL A 140 19.86 2.84 -13.07
C VAL A 140 20.00 4.38 -13.08
N LYS A 141 21.19 4.90 -12.77
CA LYS A 141 21.41 6.34 -12.53
C LYS A 141 20.90 7.22 -13.67
N GLY A 142 20.06 8.20 -13.34
CA GLY A 142 19.50 9.19 -14.27
C GLY A 142 18.34 8.68 -15.13
N LYS A 143 17.83 7.47 -14.89
CA LYS A 143 16.77 6.83 -15.68
C LYS A 143 15.49 6.59 -14.88
N ILE A 144 14.40 6.41 -15.60
CA ILE A 144 13.17 5.81 -15.08
C ILE A 144 13.33 4.30 -15.16
N VAL A 145 13.01 3.57 -14.09
CA VAL A 145 13.16 2.11 -14.04
C VAL A 145 11.80 1.43 -14.09
N LEU A 146 11.60 0.52 -15.05
CA LEU A 146 10.45 -0.37 -15.13
C LEU A 146 10.71 -1.64 -14.31
N CYS A 147 9.87 -1.87 -13.29
CA CYS A 147 9.99 -2.95 -12.32
C CYS A 147 8.69 -3.78 -12.26
N LYS A 148 8.77 -5.07 -11.99
CA LYS A 148 7.59 -5.92 -11.65
C LYS A 148 7.13 -5.78 -10.19
N GLY A 149 7.88 -5.01 -9.41
CA GLY A 149 7.73 -4.81 -7.97
C GLY A 149 9.10 -4.44 -7.37
N GLY A 150 9.14 -4.17 -6.08
CA GLY A 150 10.38 -3.84 -5.36
C GLY A 150 10.36 -2.47 -4.69
N SER A 151 11.55 -1.98 -4.37
CA SER A 151 11.79 -0.80 -3.52
C SER A 151 12.02 0.45 -4.36
N ASP A 152 11.16 1.43 -4.22
CA ASP A 152 11.32 2.76 -4.82
C ASP A 152 12.44 3.56 -4.12
N SER A 153 12.66 3.36 -2.82
CA SER A 153 13.77 4.00 -2.10
C SER A 153 15.13 3.60 -2.68
N ASP A 154 15.30 2.34 -3.06
CA ASP A 154 16.59 1.87 -3.59
C ASP A 154 16.85 2.46 -4.98
N ILE A 155 15.81 2.56 -5.81
CA ILE A 155 15.90 3.25 -7.10
C ILE A 155 16.34 4.70 -6.90
N LYS A 156 15.79 5.39 -5.89
CA LYS A 156 16.20 6.76 -5.54
C LYS A 156 17.67 6.82 -5.12
N GLU A 157 18.10 5.93 -4.23
CA GLU A 157 19.47 5.88 -3.70
C GLU A 157 20.51 5.56 -4.78
N MET A 158 20.14 4.74 -5.77
CA MET A 158 20.95 4.49 -6.97
C MET A 158 20.99 5.67 -7.94
N GLY A 159 20.22 6.73 -7.69
CA GLY A 159 20.15 7.93 -8.51
C GLY A 159 19.18 7.81 -9.69
N GLY A 160 18.24 6.87 -9.63
CA GLY A 160 17.09 6.82 -10.52
C GLY A 160 16.21 8.07 -10.36
N VAL A 161 15.52 8.45 -11.42
CA VAL A 161 14.71 9.69 -11.48
C VAL A 161 13.21 9.42 -11.57
N GLY A 162 12.82 8.16 -11.71
CA GLY A 162 11.43 7.72 -11.75
C GLY A 162 11.33 6.20 -11.67
N MET A 163 10.13 5.69 -11.40
CA MET A 163 9.85 4.25 -11.39
C MET A 163 8.49 3.99 -12.01
N ILE A 164 8.39 2.94 -12.82
CA ILE A 164 7.12 2.41 -13.32
C ILE A 164 7.03 0.99 -12.77
N VAL A 165 5.96 0.69 -12.04
CA VAL A 165 5.72 -0.66 -11.52
C VAL A 165 4.68 -1.33 -12.41
N ALA A 166 5.06 -2.40 -13.09
CA ALA A 166 4.13 -3.29 -13.78
C ALA A 166 3.67 -4.36 -12.79
N SER A 167 2.43 -4.27 -12.33
CA SER A 167 1.85 -5.24 -11.40
C SER A 167 0.76 -6.06 -12.09
N ASP A 168 0.73 -7.36 -11.76
CA ASP A 168 -0.31 -8.30 -12.17
C ASP A 168 -1.56 -8.19 -11.27
N ASP A 169 -1.46 -7.45 -10.15
CA ASP A 169 -2.54 -7.31 -9.18
C ASP A 169 -3.64 -6.35 -9.66
N SER A 170 -4.81 -6.46 -9.04
CA SER A 170 -5.89 -5.49 -9.21
C SER A 170 -5.44 -4.13 -8.68
N LEU A 171 -5.30 -3.16 -9.59
CA LEU A 171 -4.95 -1.79 -9.23
C LEU A 171 -6.21 -1.01 -8.82
N ASP A 172 -6.55 -1.09 -7.54
CA ASP A 172 -7.69 -0.38 -6.94
C ASP A 172 -7.28 0.77 -6.00
N THR A 173 -6.03 0.77 -5.53
CA THR A 173 -5.50 1.70 -4.53
C THR A 173 -4.24 2.40 -5.04
N GLY A 174 -4.14 3.71 -4.79
CA GLY A 174 -2.96 4.51 -5.12
C GLY A 174 -2.06 4.75 -3.91
N PHE A 175 -0.77 4.48 -4.07
CA PHE A 175 0.23 4.71 -3.04
C PHE A 175 1.10 5.94 -3.34
N THR A 176 1.62 6.57 -2.29
CA THR A 176 2.70 7.55 -2.38
C THR A 176 4.04 6.83 -2.49
N LEU A 177 4.93 7.36 -3.33
CA LEU A 177 6.28 6.82 -3.54
C LEU A 177 7.31 7.94 -3.29
N VAL A 178 8.55 7.57 -2.98
CA VAL A 178 9.65 8.47 -2.59
C VAL A 178 10.28 9.22 -3.77
N LEU A 179 9.88 8.88 -5.00
CA LEU A 179 10.27 9.46 -6.28
C LEU A 179 9.08 9.45 -7.27
N PRO A 180 9.13 10.20 -8.38
CA PRO A 180 8.05 10.22 -9.36
C PRO A 180 7.75 8.83 -9.94
N ALA A 181 6.56 8.29 -9.68
CA ALA A 181 6.27 6.93 -10.06
C ALA A 181 4.80 6.63 -10.31
N ALA A 182 4.54 5.55 -11.03
CA ALA A 182 3.20 5.09 -11.37
C ALA A 182 3.15 3.57 -11.44
N ILE A 183 2.06 2.99 -10.93
CA ILE A 183 1.78 1.56 -11.02
C ILE A 183 0.84 1.33 -12.21
N VAL A 184 1.24 0.48 -13.14
CA VAL A 184 0.49 0.12 -14.34
C VAL A 184 0.17 -1.37 -14.31
N ASN A 185 -0.96 -1.74 -14.88
CA ASN A 185 -1.32 -3.15 -15.01
C ASN A 185 -0.43 -3.79 -16.10
N SER A 186 0.11 -4.96 -15.82
CA SER A 186 1.01 -5.71 -16.70
C SER A 186 0.37 -6.12 -18.03
N GLU A 187 -0.94 -6.39 -18.07
CA GLU A 187 -1.69 -6.74 -19.29
C GLU A 187 -1.85 -5.54 -20.24
N ARG A 188 -1.75 -4.32 -19.70
CA ARG A 188 -1.67 -3.09 -20.51
C ARG A 188 -0.22 -2.74 -20.88
N GLY A 189 0.68 -3.72 -20.77
CA GLY A 189 2.11 -3.63 -21.03
C GLY A 189 2.43 -3.04 -22.40
N ALA A 190 3.49 -2.26 -22.38
CA ALA A 190 4.13 -1.56 -23.51
C ALA A 190 4.41 -2.44 -24.73
#